data_AF-A0A7X9IU00-F1
#
_entry.id   AF-A0A7X9IU00-F1
#
_cell.length_a   1.000
_cell.length_b   1.000
_cell.length_c   1.000
_cell.angle_alpha   90.00
_cell.angle_beta   90.00
_cell.angle_gamma   90.00
#
_symmetry.space_group_name_H-M   'P 1'
#
loop_
_entity.id
_entity.type
_entity.pdbx_description
1 polymer ?
#
loop_
_entity_poly.entity_id
_entity_poly.type
_entity_poly.pdbx_seq_one_letter_code
_entity_poly.pdbx_strand_id
1 'polypeptide(L)'
;MGVGSVNGRILCLTEDRLQFVVREPHQLGPHRGRYRLVRGFVRRGETLEVTNAWQPAVVYVDGPHVAIPVAPAATVRFSVSDRPLRLLGYGTAPRNHG
;
A
#
# COMPACT_ATOMS: atom_id res chain seq x y z
N MET A 1 -12.30 -9.91 -14.14
CA MET A 1 -13.13 -9.08 -13.24
C MET A 1 -12.26 -8.76 -12.03
N GLY A 2 -11.59 -7.60 -12.03
CA GLY A 2 -10.60 -7.24 -11.00
C GLY A 2 -11.24 -6.44 -9.89
N VAL A 3 -10.76 -6.62 -8.65
CA VAL A 3 -11.29 -5.99 -7.44
C VAL A 3 -11.01 -4.47 -7.46
N GLY A 4 -11.82 -3.72 -8.19
CA GLY A 4 -11.86 -2.26 -8.16
C GLY A 4 -12.66 -1.82 -6.94
N SER A 5 -12.10 -1.93 -5.73
CA SER A 5 -12.78 -1.45 -4.52
C SER A 5 -11.81 -0.96 -3.46
N VAL A 6 -10.94 -0.04 -3.85
CA VAL A 6 -10.19 0.76 -2.89
C VAL A 6 -10.33 2.21 -3.33
N ASN A 7 -10.58 3.13 -2.39
CA ASN A 7 -10.44 4.57 -2.58
C ASN A 7 -8.99 5.02 -2.91
N GLY A 8 -8.19 4.11 -3.47
CA GLY A 8 -6.87 4.35 -4.01
C GLY A 8 -6.95 5.02 -5.37
N ARG A 9 -5.80 5.43 -5.87
CA ARG A 9 -5.65 5.99 -7.22
C ARG A 9 -5.07 4.89 -8.10
N ILE A 10 -5.58 4.78 -9.32
CA ILE A 10 -4.92 3.96 -10.34
C ILE A 10 -3.56 4.60 -10.63
N LEU A 11 -2.49 3.82 -10.45
CA LEU A 11 -1.11 4.22 -10.74
C LEU A 11 -0.68 3.63 -12.07
N CYS A 12 0.16 4.35 -12.82
CA CYS A 12 0.82 3.77 -13.99
C CYS A 12 1.81 2.69 -13.54
N LEU A 13 1.97 1.63 -14.34
CA LEU A 13 2.89 0.51 -14.05
C LEU A 13 4.36 0.94 -13.89
N THR A 14 4.72 2.12 -14.39
CA THR A 14 6.07 2.68 -14.34
C THR A 14 6.30 3.57 -13.12
N GLU A 15 5.32 3.74 -12.23
CA GLU A 15 5.49 4.59 -11.05
C GLU A 15 6.20 3.86 -9.91
N ASP A 16 7.29 4.45 -9.42
CA ASP A 16 8.09 3.95 -8.30
C ASP A 16 7.56 4.42 -6.94
N ARG A 17 6.30 4.11 -6.64
CA ARG A 17 5.68 4.44 -5.35
C ARG A 17 4.65 3.42 -4.90
N LEU A 18 4.56 3.21 -3.60
CA LEU A 18 3.49 2.44 -2.98
C LEU A 18 2.40 3.40 -2.50
N GLN A 19 1.14 3.02 -2.67
CA GLN A 19 0.01 3.74 -2.08
C GLN A 19 -0.46 3.06 -0.80
N PHE A 20 -0.75 3.84 0.24
CA PHE A 20 -1.44 3.35 1.44
C PHE A 20 -2.78 4.06 1.62
N VAL A 21 -3.77 3.32 2.13
CA VAL A 21 -5.12 3.81 2.46
C VAL A 21 -5.58 3.11 3.74
N VAL A 22 -5.95 3.89 4.75
CA VAL A 22 -6.56 3.40 6.00
C VAL A 22 -8.07 3.29 5.77
N ARG A 23 -8.63 2.12 6.10
CA ARG A 23 -10.07 1.86 6.04
C ARG A 23 -10.66 1.94 7.44
N GLU A 24 -11.84 2.55 7.53
CA GLU A 24 -12.65 2.60 8.76
C GLU A 24 -11.81 3.02 10.00
N PRO A 25 -11.07 4.14 9.95
CA PRO A 25 -10.25 4.57 11.08
C PRO A 25 -11.16 4.82 12.30
N HIS A 26 -10.79 4.27 13.46
CA HIS A 26 -11.55 4.44 14.69
C HIS A 26 -11.82 5.93 14.97
N GLN A 27 -13.04 6.30 15.34
CA GLN A 27 -13.32 7.69 15.68
C GLN A 27 -12.50 8.08 16.92
N LEU A 28 -11.63 9.07 16.77
CA LEU A 28 -11.11 9.81 17.91
C LEU A 28 -12.32 10.59 18.44
N GLY A 29 -12.67 10.42 19.73
CA GLY A 29 -13.90 10.95 20.31
C GLY A 29 -14.12 12.47 20.08
N PRO A 30 -15.27 13.03 20.53
CA PRO A 30 -15.82 14.32 20.07
C PRO A 30 -14.91 15.57 20.20
N HIS A 31 -13.78 15.46 20.90
CA HIS A 31 -12.81 16.55 21.13
C HIS A 31 -11.42 16.29 20.54
N ARG A 32 -11.20 15.22 19.77
CA ARG A 32 -9.86 14.89 19.24
C ARG A 32 -9.80 15.05 17.72
N GLY A 33 -8.73 15.71 17.26
CA GLY A 33 -8.55 16.20 15.90
C GLY A 33 -8.53 15.14 14.79
N ARG A 34 -8.38 15.59 13.55
CA ARG A 34 -8.37 14.73 12.35
C ARG A 34 -7.10 13.88 12.28
N TYR A 35 -7.23 12.61 11.87
CA TYR A 35 -6.10 11.77 11.49
C TYR A 35 -5.30 12.41 10.35
N ARG A 36 -3.99 12.53 10.53
CA ARG A 36 -3.09 13.09 9.50
C ARG A 36 -2.65 12.04 8.47
N LEU A 37 -2.64 10.75 8.84
CA LEU A 37 -2.15 9.63 8.04
C LEU A 37 -3.29 8.67 7.69
N VAL A 38 -4.22 9.10 6.84
CA VAL A 38 -5.34 8.26 6.37
C VAL A 38 -5.08 7.70 4.97
N ARG A 39 -4.29 8.39 4.16
CA ARG A 39 -3.88 7.96 2.82
C ARG A 39 -2.61 8.68 2.40
N GLY A 40 -1.85 8.08 1.50
CA GLY A 40 -0.66 8.72 0.96
C GLY A 40 0.15 7.79 0.06
N PHE A 41 1.37 8.23 -0.22
CA PHE A 41 2.34 7.47 -1.00
C PHE A 41 3.63 7.31 -0.21
N VAL A 42 4.28 6.16 -0.40
CA VAL A 42 5.65 5.89 0.02
C VAL A 42 6.49 5.87 -1.25
N ARG A 43 7.45 6.79 -1.36
CA ARG A 43 8.37 6.88 -2.49
C ARG A 43 9.54 5.91 -2.30
N ARG A 44 10.29 5.67 -3.39
CA ARG A 44 11.57 4.96 -3.30
C ARG A 44 12.49 5.66 -2.28
N GLY A 45 13.08 4.87 -1.39
CA GLY A 45 13.90 5.37 -0.27
C GLY A 45 13.10 5.76 0.99
N GLU A 46 11.77 5.88 0.91
CA GLU A 46 10.92 6.10 2.08
C GLU A 46 10.42 4.77 2.65
N THR A 47 10.02 4.79 3.92
CA THR A 47 9.41 3.65 4.61
C THR A 47 8.14 4.07 5.32
N LEU A 48 7.10 3.24 5.21
CA LEU A 48 5.93 3.31 6.07
C LEU A 48 6.08 2.27 7.19
N GLU A 49 6.07 2.73 8.43
CA GLU A 49 6.08 1.88 9.61
C GLU A 49 4.66 1.81 10.21
N VAL A 50 4.19 0.59 10.45
CA VAL A 50 2.92 0.33 11.12
C VAL A 50 3.21 -0.50 12.36
N THR A 51 3.00 0.09 13.53
CA THR A 51 3.17 -0.61 14.80
C THR A 51 1.83 -1.15 15.26
N ASN A 52 1.77 -2.46 15.51
CA ASN A 52 0.63 -3.06 16.16
C ASN A 52 0.60 -2.62 17.62
N ALA A 53 -0.39 -1.80 17.98
CA ALA A 53 -0.48 -1.28 19.32
C ALA A 53 -0.76 -2.42 20.33
N TRP A 54 -1.89 -3.13 20.18
CA TRP A 54 -2.44 -3.94 21.28
C TRP A 54 -3.19 -5.20 20.84
N GLN A 55 -3.90 -5.20 19.71
CA GLN A 55 -4.77 -6.31 19.31
C GLN A 55 -4.03 -7.28 18.36
N PRO A 56 -4.38 -8.58 18.31
CA PRO A 56 -3.87 -9.46 17.26
C PRO A 56 -4.13 -8.85 15.87
N ALA A 57 -3.09 -8.77 15.06
CA ALA A 57 -3.17 -8.23 13.70
C ALA A 57 -2.61 -9.23 12.69
N VAL A 58 -2.99 -9.08 11.43
CA VAL A 58 -2.52 -9.94 10.34
C VAL A 58 -2.14 -9.06 9.15
N VAL A 59 -0.99 -9.36 8.55
CA VAL A 59 -0.60 -8.82 7.24
C VAL A 59 -0.95 -9.85 6.19
N TYR A 60 -1.67 -9.41 5.17
CA TYR A 60 -1.97 -10.19 3.98
C TYR A 60 -1.11 -9.70 2.82
N VAL A 61 -0.47 -10.63 2.10
CA VAL A 61 0.34 -10.32 0.91
C VAL A 61 -0.36 -10.91 -0.30
N ASP A 62 -0.65 -10.07 -1.30
CA ASP A 62 -1.41 -10.42 -2.53
C ASP A 62 -2.80 -11.04 -2.30
N GLY A 63 -3.31 -11.04 -1.07
CA GLY A 63 -4.60 -11.58 -0.69
C GLY A 63 -4.50 -12.49 0.54
N PRO A 64 -5.58 -13.22 0.89
CA PRO A 64 -5.65 -14.00 2.12
C PRO A 64 -4.80 -15.28 2.12
N HIS A 65 -4.19 -15.63 0.99
CA HIS A 65 -3.42 -16.86 0.82
C HIS A 65 -2.03 -16.80 1.49
N VAL A 66 -1.47 -15.60 1.65
CA VAL A 66 -0.29 -15.36 2.49
C VAL A 66 -0.72 -14.50 3.67
N ALA A 67 -0.83 -15.13 4.85
CA ALA A 67 -1.25 -14.48 6.09
C ALA A 67 -0.12 -14.54 7.13
N ILE A 68 0.34 -13.38 7.58
CA ILE A 68 1.44 -13.26 8.54
C ILE A 68 0.87 -12.66 9.83
N PRO A 69 0.81 -13.41 10.94
CA PRO A 69 0.37 -12.87 12.22
C PRO A 69 1.36 -11.81 12.72
N VAL A 70 0.85 -10.71 13.26
CA VAL A 70 1.62 -9.61 13.82
C VAL A 70 1.35 -9.53 15.31
N ALA A 71 2.37 -9.85 16.10
CA ALA A 71 2.30 -9.77 17.55
C ALA A 71 2.03 -8.33 18.03
N PRO A 72 1.40 -8.14 19.21
CA PRO A 72 1.34 -6.83 19.85
C PRO A 72 2.75 -6.22 20.01
N ALA A 73 2.84 -4.90 19.91
CA ALA A 73 4.07 -4.11 19.91
C ALA A 73 5.05 -4.38 18.75
N ALA A 74 4.75 -5.30 17.82
CA ALA A 74 5.58 -5.50 16.63
C ALA A 74 5.37 -4.38 15.60
N THR A 75 6.42 -4.05 14.86
CA THR A 75 6.40 -3.07 13.77
C THR A 75 6.56 -3.76 12.43
N VAL A 76 5.66 -3.47 11.50
CA VAL A 76 5.73 -3.89 10.10
C VAL A 76 6.24 -2.70 9.27
N ARG A 77 7.23 -2.96 8.41
CA ARG A 77 7.83 -1.95 7.54
C ARG A 77 7.47 -2.23 6.09
N PHE A 78 7.01 -1.20 5.39
CA PHE A 78 6.70 -1.24 3.96
C PHE A 78 7.56 -0.23 3.22
N SER A 79 8.21 -0.67 2.14
CA SER A 79 9.02 0.18 1.26
C SER A 79 8.91 -0.29 -0.18
N VAL A 80 9.18 0.61 -1.13
CA VAL A 80 9.26 0.25 -2.56
C VAL A 80 10.44 -0.71 -2.74
N SER A 81 10.21 -1.86 -3.36
CA SER A 81 11.25 -2.86 -3.65
C SER A 81 12.23 -2.37 -4.72
N ASP A 82 13.52 -2.66 -4.53
CA ASP A 82 14.55 -2.43 -5.56
C ASP A 82 14.57 -3.51 -6.65
N ARG A 83 13.68 -4.51 -6.55
CA ARG A 83 13.54 -5.61 -7.51
C ARG A 83 12.22 -5.45 -8.29
N PRO A 84 12.21 -4.73 -9.42
CA PRO A 84 11.03 -4.62 -10.25
C PRO A 84 10.71 -5.96 -10.92
N LEU A 85 9.42 -6.21 -11.14
CA LEU A 85 8.97 -7.35 -11.94
C LEU A 85 9.14 -7.02 -13.42
N ARG A 86 9.88 -7.86 -14.15
CA ARG A 86 10.04 -7.73 -15.59
C ARG A 86 8.92 -8.47 -16.30
N LEU A 87 8.07 -7.73 -16.98
CA LEU A 87 6.98 -8.28 -17.77
C LEU A 87 7.46 -8.55 -19.20
N LEU A 88 7.41 -9.82 -19.64
CA LEU A 88 7.77 -10.22 -21.00
C LEU A 88 6.52 -10.20 -21.89
N GLY A 89 6.62 -9.62 -23.10
CA GLY A 89 5.52 -9.60 -24.08
C GLY A 89 4.76 -8.27 -24.23
N TYR A 90 5.14 -7.21 -23.51
CA TYR A 90 4.60 -5.86 -23.68
C TYR A 90 5.65 -4.97 -24.35
N GLY A 91 5.63 -4.94 -25.68
CA GLY A 91 6.43 -3.99 -26.46
C GLY A 91 5.75 -2.63 -26.50
N THR A 92 6.51 -1.56 -26.25
CA THR A 92 6.13 -0.21 -26.68
C THR A 92 6.16 -0.19 -28.19
N ALA A 93 5.00 -0.31 -28.85
CA ALA A 93 4.91 0.05 -30.25
C ALA A 93 5.35 1.53 -30.38
N PRO A 94 6.28 1.87 -31.29
CA PRO A 94 6.57 3.27 -31.59
C PRO A 94 5.27 3.89 -32.13
N ARG A 95 4.82 4.98 -31.51
CA ARG A 95 3.75 5.82 -32.08
C ARG A 95 4.38 6.61 -33.23
N ASN A 96 4.33 6.07 -34.44
CA ASN A 96 4.58 6.86 -35.65
C ASN A 96 3.37 7.78 -35.86
N HIS A 97 3.53 9.05 -35.51
CA HIS A 97 2.74 10.12 -36.09
C HIS A 97 3.44 10.55 -37.38
N GLY A 98 2.90 10.09 -38.51
CA GLY A 98 3.11 10.73 -39.81
C GLY A 98 2.07 11.83 -40.02
#